data_AF-A0A924SXI8-F1
#
_entry.id   AF-A0A924SXI8-F1
#
_cell.length_a   1.000
_cell.length_b   1.000
_cell.length_c   1.000
_cell.angle_alpha   90.00
_cell.angle_beta   90.00
_cell.angle_gamma   90.00
#
_symmetry.space_group_name_H-M   'P 1'
#
loop_
_entity.id
_entity.type
_entity.pdbx_description
1 polymer ?
#
loop_
_entity_poly.entity_id
_entity_poly.type
_entity_poly.pdbx_seq_one_letter_code
_entity_poly.pdbx_strand_id
1 'polypeptide(L)'
;MIKSKLSLVLMLLLVALSACDKKESATAAAGATAPVASGKMVDFVTTQDSKPLVIDAALFDTPAAKEFMTTGKNPYIGNAEAIAKGKKVFQLYSCTQCHGPEAKGQVGPNLTGPDYHYPKDGTNKGMFETVWHGTNGGMGAKGIGLMDPTDPKNGITPDELLKVISWIRSMSKVTGNE
;
A
#
# COMPACT_ATOMS: atom_id res chain seq x y z
N MET A 1 -35.41 -24.56 -61.43
CA MET A 1 -34.54 -24.92 -60.28
C MET A 1 -35.45 -25.03 -59.06
N ILE A 2 -36.02 -26.20 -58.73
CA ILE A 2 -35.48 -27.25 -57.83
C ILE A 2 -35.15 -26.63 -56.44
N LYS A 3 -35.72 -26.96 -55.27
CA LYS A 3 -36.61 -28.06 -54.79
C LYS A 3 -37.28 -27.64 -53.46
N SER A 4 -38.46 -28.19 -53.22
CA SER A 4 -39.21 -28.32 -51.96
C SER A 4 -38.40 -29.07 -50.86
N LYS A 5 -38.71 -28.85 -49.56
CA LYS A 5 -39.29 -29.87 -48.67
C LYS A 5 -39.44 -29.43 -47.19
N LEU A 6 -40.70 -29.37 -46.79
CA LEU A 6 -41.32 -29.79 -45.52
C LEU A 6 -40.53 -30.87 -44.76
N SER A 7 -40.32 -30.74 -43.44
CA SER A 7 -40.72 -31.80 -42.47
C SER A 7 -40.52 -31.38 -41.00
N LEU A 8 -41.62 -31.50 -40.27
CA LEU A 8 -41.73 -31.63 -38.82
C LEU A 8 -40.99 -32.90 -38.36
N VAL A 9 -40.09 -32.83 -37.38
CA VAL A 9 -39.66 -34.00 -36.58
C VAL A 9 -39.51 -33.57 -35.11
N LEU A 10 -40.46 -34.05 -34.32
CA LEU A 10 -40.44 -34.19 -32.88
C LEU A 10 -39.33 -35.17 -32.47
N MET A 11 -38.44 -34.78 -31.55
CA MET A 11 -37.76 -35.76 -30.70
C MET A 11 -37.41 -35.16 -29.35
N LEU A 12 -38.22 -35.53 -28.35
CA LEU A 12 -37.81 -35.53 -26.94
C LEU A 12 -36.58 -36.43 -26.79
N LEU A 13 -35.57 -35.96 -26.06
CA LEU A 13 -34.65 -36.82 -25.32
C LEU A 13 -34.27 -36.14 -24.01
N LEU A 14 -34.97 -36.54 -22.94
CA LEU A 14 -34.52 -36.45 -21.55
C LEU A 14 -33.55 -37.61 -21.29
N VAL A 15 -32.28 -37.33 -20.97
CA VAL A 15 -31.37 -38.18 -20.17
C VAL A 15 -30.32 -37.23 -19.56
N ALA A 16 -30.45 -36.80 -18.30
CA ALA A 16 -29.96 -37.40 -17.06
C ALA A 16 -28.57 -36.88 -16.61
N LEU A 17 -28.52 -36.67 -15.29
CA LEU A 17 -27.42 -36.18 -14.43
C LEU A 17 -26.01 -36.64 -14.81
N SER A 18 -25.05 -35.72 -14.63
CA SER A 18 -23.75 -36.06 -14.06
C SER A 18 -23.23 -34.91 -13.21
N ALA A 19 -23.30 -35.10 -11.91
CA ALA A 19 -22.52 -34.37 -10.93
C ALA A 19 -21.02 -34.69 -11.16
N CYS A 20 -20.20 -33.65 -11.17
CA CYS A 20 -18.77 -33.75 -10.94
C CYS A 20 -18.36 -32.51 -10.12
N ASP A 21 -18.47 -32.66 -8.80
CA ASP A 21 -17.61 -31.98 -7.84
C ASP A 21 -16.15 -32.12 -8.29
N LYS A 22 -15.52 -31.01 -8.68
CA LYS A 22 -14.08 -30.97 -8.84
C LYS A 22 -13.50 -29.93 -7.89
N LYS A 23 -13.10 -30.47 -6.75
CA LYS A 23 -12.03 -30.03 -5.88
C LYS A 23 -10.90 -29.29 -6.61
N GLU A 24 -10.49 -28.20 -5.96
CA GLU A 24 -9.14 -27.67 -5.81
C GLU A 24 -8.32 -27.34 -7.07
N SER A 25 -8.06 -26.05 -7.23
CA SER A 25 -6.72 -25.55 -6.91
C SER A 25 -6.80 -24.10 -6.45
N ALA A 26 -6.88 -23.95 -5.13
CA ALA A 26 -6.43 -22.74 -4.47
C ALA A 26 -4.91 -22.67 -4.66
N THR A 27 -4.46 -21.85 -5.60
CA THR A 27 -3.07 -21.37 -5.57
C THR A 27 -3.02 -20.26 -4.54
N ALA A 28 -3.00 -20.68 -3.26
CA ALA A 28 -2.46 -19.85 -2.20
C ALA A 28 -1.00 -19.58 -2.57
N ALA A 29 -0.72 -18.39 -3.09
CA ALA A 29 0.61 -17.83 -3.01
C ALA A 29 0.87 -17.60 -1.51
N ALA A 30 1.38 -18.65 -0.85
CA ALA A 30 1.99 -18.54 0.45
C ALA A 30 3.19 -17.61 0.29
N GLY A 31 2.97 -16.31 0.53
CA GLY A 31 4.05 -15.42 0.89
C GLY A 31 4.74 -16.05 2.08
N ALA A 32 6.01 -16.42 1.91
CA ALA A 32 6.82 -16.97 2.97
C ALA A 32 6.77 -15.99 4.15
N THR A 33 6.04 -16.35 5.20
CA THR A 33 6.13 -15.66 6.47
C THR A 33 7.47 -16.08 7.07
N ALA A 34 8.51 -15.32 6.76
CA ALA A 34 9.73 -15.35 7.53
C ALA A 34 9.37 -15.10 9.01
N PRO A 35 10.03 -15.77 9.97
CA PRO A 35 9.76 -15.54 11.38
C PRO A 35 10.04 -14.07 11.69
N VAL A 36 9.03 -13.38 12.21
CA VAL A 36 9.17 -11.99 12.67
C VAL A 36 10.14 -12.02 13.84
N ALA A 37 11.38 -11.64 13.58
CA ALA A 37 12.35 -11.44 14.65
C ALA A 37 11.81 -10.37 15.59
N SER A 38 11.79 -10.66 16.89
CA SER A 38 11.65 -9.65 17.95
C SER A 38 12.92 -8.79 17.99
N GLY A 39 13.13 -8.00 16.94
CA GLY A 39 14.27 -7.11 16.76
C GLY A 39 14.05 -5.77 17.45
N LYS A 40 15.14 -5.12 17.85
CA LYS A 40 15.12 -3.71 18.26
C LYS A 40 14.51 -2.87 17.12
N MET A 41 13.59 -1.98 17.45
CA MET A 41 13.03 -1.01 16.51
C MET A 41 14.14 -0.14 15.93
N VAL A 42 14.06 0.15 14.62
CA VAL A 42 14.96 1.12 14.00
C VAL A 42 14.71 2.50 14.58
N ASP A 43 15.76 3.33 14.66
CA ASP A 43 15.63 4.64 15.27
C ASP A 43 14.93 5.58 14.28
N PHE A 44 13.69 5.95 14.59
CA PHE A 44 12.93 6.92 13.80
C PHE A 44 13.28 8.35 14.21
N VAL A 45 13.33 9.26 13.23
CA VAL A 45 13.64 10.67 13.47
C VAL A 45 12.70 11.63 12.73
N THR A 46 12.44 12.78 13.34
CA THR A 46 11.67 13.88 12.75
C THR A 46 12.37 14.40 11.48
N THR A 47 11.59 14.88 10.52
CA THR A 47 12.15 15.42 9.26
C THR A 47 12.70 16.84 9.43
N GLN A 48 12.16 17.58 10.40
CA GLN A 48 12.47 18.98 10.67
C GLN A 48 13.89 19.15 11.23
N ASP A 49 14.29 18.29 12.17
CA ASP A 49 15.49 18.49 12.99
C ASP A 49 16.19 17.17 13.38
N SER A 50 15.78 16.03 12.83
CA SER A 50 16.37 14.70 13.10
C SER A 50 16.34 14.29 14.58
N LYS A 51 15.44 14.86 15.38
CA LYS A 51 15.24 14.43 16.76
C LYS A 51 14.56 13.07 16.81
N PRO A 52 14.76 12.28 17.89
CA PRO A 52 14.07 11.00 18.06
C PRO A 52 12.56 11.16 17.92
N LEU A 53 11.97 10.39 17.01
CA LEU A 53 10.54 10.29 16.79
C LEU A 53 10.05 9.00 17.46
N VAL A 54 9.35 9.13 18.58
CA VAL A 54 8.78 7.99 19.30
C VAL A 54 7.44 7.64 18.68
N ILE A 55 7.29 6.38 18.25
CA ILE A 55 6.05 5.83 17.72
C ILE A 55 5.73 4.60 18.57
N ASP A 56 4.48 4.51 19.05
CA ASP A 56 4.06 3.36 19.84
C ASP A 56 4.18 2.07 19.00
N ALA A 57 4.96 1.12 19.51
CA ALA A 57 5.17 -0.19 18.88
C ALA A 57 3.86 -0.95 18.67
N ALA A 58 2.83 -0.69 19.49
CA ALA A 58 1.51 -1.30 19.35
C ALA A 58 0.80 -0.91 18.04
N LEU A 59 1.17 0.22 17.42
CA LEU A 59 0.63 0.64 16.13
C LEU A 59 1.16 -0.21 14.96
N PHE A 60 2.27 -0.94 15.15
CA PHE A 60 2.81 -1.86 14.16
C PHE A 60 2.23 -3.26 14.40
N ASP A 61 0.93 -3.42 14.14
CA ASP A 61 0.17 -4.62 14.48
C ASP A 61 0.20 -5.71 13.39
N THR A 62 0.41 -5.34 12.13
CA THR A 62 0.53 -6.28 10.99
C THR A 62 1.93 -6.88 10.86
N PRO A 63 2.08 -8.06 10.22
CA PRO A 63 3.41 -8.62 9.92
C PRO A 63 4.30 -7.67 9.13
N ALA A 64 3.74 -6.99 8.13
CA ALA A 64 4.46 -6.02 7.30
C ALA A 64 4.92 -4.80 8.11
N ALA A 65 4.05 -4.28 8.98
CA ALA A 65 4.40 -3.16 9.85
C ALA A 65 5.51 -3.55 10.85
N LYS A 66 5.46 -4.76 11.41
CA LYS A 66 6.51 -5.26 12.32
C LYS A 66 7.85 -5.44 11.63
N GLU A 67 7.86 -5.95 10.40
CA GLU A 67 9.07 -6.05 9.59
C GLU A 67 9.64 -4.66 9.31
N PHE A 68 8.81 -3.72 8.89
CA PHE A 68 9.25 -2.34 8.66
C PHE A 68 9.79 -1.67 9.94
N MET A 69 9.14 -1.88 11.08
CA MET A 69 9.57 -1.33 12.37
C MET A 69 10.99 -1.77 12.76
N THR A 70 11.38 -2.98 12.36
CA THR A 70 12.69 -3.57 12.73
C THR A 70 13.76 -3.44 11.65
N THR A 71 13.37 -3.22 10.39
CA THR A 71 14.30 -3.19 9.25
C THR A 71 14.34 -1.86 8.51
N GLY A 72 13.30 -1.03 8.64
CA GLY A 72 13.07 0.15 7.79
C GLY A 72 12.68 -0.18 6.35
N LYS A 73 12.56 -1.47 6.00
CA LYS A 73 12.19 -1.94 4.65
C LYS A 73 10.71 -2.17 4.55
N ASN A 74 10.14 -1.80 3.40
CA ASN A 74 8.72 -1.98 3.13
C ASN A 74 8.51 -3.29 2.35
N PRO A 75 7.88 -4.32 2.93
CA PRO A 75 7.64 -5.58 2.23
C PRO A 75 6.53 -5.48 1.17
N TYR A 76 5.78 -4.37 1.13
CA TYR A 76 4.74 -4.17 0.12
C TYR A 76 5.26 -3.70 -1.25
N ILE A 77 6.57 -3.44 -1.42
CA ILE A 77 7.11 -3.00 -2.72
C ILE A 77 6.82 -4.05 -3.80
N GLY A 78 6.14 -3.64 -4.87
CA GLY A 78 5.74 -4.53 -5.97
C GLY A 78 4.47 -5.35 -5.71
N ASN A 79 3.86 -5.28 -4.51
CA ASN A 79 2.62 -5.99 -4.21
C ASN A 79 1.40 -5.25 -4.78
N ALA A 80 0.75 -5.83 -5.80
CA ALA A 80 -0.35 -5.19 -6.52
C ALA A 80 -1.57 -4.83 -5.64
N GLU A 81 -1.92 -5.67 -4.66
CA GLU A 81 -3.05 -5.41 -3.75
C GLU A 81 -2.73 -4.24 -2.81
N ALA A 82 -1.52 -4.24 -2.24
CA ALA A 82 -1.04 -3.16 -1.38
C ALA A 82 -0.97 -1.83 -2.14
N ILE A 83 -0.48 -1.84 -3.39
CA ILE A 83 -0.45 -0.67 -4.28
C ILE A 83 -1.88 -0.13 -4.52
N ALA A 84 -2.84 -1.01 -4.82
CA ALA A 84 -4.23 -0.60 -5.04
C ALA A 84 -4.86 0.01 -3.78
N LYS A 85 -4.59 -0.56 -2.60
CA LYS A 85 -5.03 0.00 -1.30
C LYS A 85 -4.33 1.32 -1.01
N GLY A 86 -3.03 1.41 -1.25
CA GLY A 86 -2.23 2.62 -1.06
C GLY A 86 -2.74 3.81 -1.86
N LYS A 87 -3.14 3.58 -3.12
CA LYS A 87 -3.78 4.62 -3.94
C LYS A 87 -5.05 5.19 -3.30
N LYS A 88 -5.91 4.32 -2.76
CA LYS A 88 -7.16 4.74 -2.10
C LYS A 88 -6.87 5.56 -0.84
N VAL A 89 -5.91 5.11 -0.03
CA VAL A 89 -5.48 5.82 1.18
C VAL A 89 -4.87 7.18 0.84
N PHE A 90 -4.04 7.26 -0.20
CA PHE A 90 -3.46 8.52 -0.68
C PHE A 90 -4.54 9.55 -1.07
N GLN A 91 -5.63 9.08 -1.68
CA GLN A 91 -6.80 9.92 -1.99
C GLN A 91 -7.59 10.31 -0.73
N LEU A 92 -7.82 9.35 0.17
CA LEU A 92 -8.60 9.54 1.40
C LEU A 92 -7.99 10.59 2.33
N TYR A 93 -6.66 10.63 2.44
CA TYR A 93 -5.94 11.58 3.30
C TYR A 93 -5.57 12.90 2.59
N SER A 94 -6.24 13.17 1.47
CA SER A 94 -6.12 14.38 0.66
C SER A 94 -4.70 14.68 0.17
N CYS A 95 -3.88 13.65 -0.05
CA CYS A 95 -2.53 13.83 -0.57
C CYS A 95 -2.55 14.34 -2.02
N THR A 96 -3.60 13.96 -2.77
CA THR A 96 -3.79 14.37 -4.18
C THR A 96 -3.94 15.87 -4.37
N GLN A 97 -4.44 16.59 -3.38
CA GLN A 97 -4.70 18.03 -3.46
C GLN A 97 -3.40 18.84 -3.50
N CYS A 98 -2.32 18.30 -2.93
CA CYS A 98 -1.01 18.95 -2.92
C CYS A 98 -0.03 18.28 -3.89
N HIS A 99 -0.02 16.95 -3.98
CA HIS A 99 0.97 16.21 -4.77
C HIS A 99 0.44 15.69 -6.12
N GLY A 100 -0.80 16.04 -6.47
CA GLY A 100 -1.46 15.60 -7.70
C GLY A 100 -1.95 14.14 -7.66
N PRO A 101 -2.76 13.73 -8.66
CA PRO A 101 -3.39 12.41 -8.69
C PRO A 101 -2.40 11.24 -8.87
N GLU A 102 -1.21 11.52 -9.40
CA GLU A 102 -0.14 10.54 -9.64
C GLU A 102 1.10 10.79 -8.75
N ALA A 103 0.98 11.61 -7.70
CA ALA A 103 2.08 11.98 -6.81
C ALA A 103 3.28 12.67 -7.49
N LYS A 104 3.11 13.15 -8.73
CA LYS A 104 4.14 13.84 -9.54
C LYS A 104 4.32 15.32 -9.20
N GLY A 105 3.61 15.81 -8.19
CA GLY A 105 3.66 17.20 -7.73
C GLY A 105 2.52 18.04 -8.29
N GLN A 106 2.13 19.05 -7.51
CA GLN A 106 1.20 20.11 -7.91
C GLN A 106 1.55 21.39 -7.13
N VAL A 107 0.98 21.56 -5.94
CA VAL A 107 1.37 22.63 -5.00
C VAL A 107 2.56 22.16 -4.15
N GLY A 108 2.53 20.89 -3.75
CA GLY A 108 3.64 20.18 -3.11
C GLY A 108 4.55 19.50 -4.14
N PRO A 109 5.74 19.03 -3.71
CA PRO A 109 6.76 18.46 -4.59
C PRO A 109 6.34 17.12 -5.21
N ASN A 110 7.08 16.70 -6.24
CA ASN A 110 7.05 15.35 -6.76
C ASN A 110 7.54 14.34 -5.70
N LEU A 111 6.79 13.25 -5.49
CA LEU A 111 7.10 12.18 -4.54
C LEU A 111 7.67 10.91 -5.19
N THR A 112 7.65 10.81 -6.52
CA THR A 112 8.12 9.61 -7.24
C THR A 112 9.63 9.56 -7.43
N GLY A 113 10.35 10.62 -7.04
CA GLY A 113 11.80 10.73 -7.20
C GLY A 113 12.29 10.76 -8.65
N PRO A 114 13.61 10.58 -8.88
CA PRO A 114 14.64 10.31 -7.87
C PRO A 114 15.08 11.55 -7.07
N ASP A 115 14.73 12.75 -7.54
CA ASP A 115 15.11 14.00 -6.88
C ASP A 115 14.07 14.37 -5.81
N TYR A 116 14.40 14.07 -4.56
CA TYR A 116 13.52 14.35 -3.41
C TYR A 116 13.89 15.67 -2.73
N HIS A 117 12.88 16.40 -2.26
CA HIS A 117 13.10 17.62 -1.48
C HIS A 117 13.83 17.32 -0.16
N TYR A 118 13.45 16.24 0.53
CA TYR A 118 14.21 15.69 1.65
C TYR A 118 14.96 14.45 1.16
N PRO A 119 16.31 14.44 1.12
CA PRO A 119 17.08 13.33 0.57
C PRO A 119 16.77 11.96 1.21
N LYS A 120 16.39 11.95 2.50
CA LYS A 120 15.97 10.73 3.22
C LYS A 120 14.75 10.04 2.61
N ASP A 121 13.90 10.77 1.87
CA ASP A 121 12.72 10.25 1.19
C ASP A 121 13.07 9.32 0.02
N GLY A 122 14.36 9.20 -0.33
CA GLY A 122 14.84 8.10 -1.16
C GLY A 122 14.64 6.72 -0.51
N THR A 123 14.55 6.65 0.82
CA THR A 123 14.31 5.40 1.57
C THR A 123 12.86 5.29 2.04
N ASN A 124 12.38 4.07 2.25
CA ASN A 124 11.02 3.85 2.78
C ASN A 124 10.90 4.33 4.23
N LYS A 125 11.94 4.15 5.05
CA LYS A 125 12.02 4.72 6.40
C LYS A 125 11.92 6.24 6.40
N GLY A 126 12.69 6.92 5.54
CA GLY A 126 12.70 8.38 5.49
C GLY A 126 11.36 8.96 5.04
N MET A 127 10.78 8.42 3.97
CA MET A 127 9.46 8.86 3.50
C MET A 127 8.37 8.61 4.56
N PHE A 128 8.44 7.48 5.27
CA PHE A 128 7.53 7.21 6.39
C PHE A 128 7.64 8.28 7.47
N GLU A 129 8.86 8.63 7.90
CA GLU A 129 9.09 9.67 8.92
C GLU A 129 8.55 11.04 8.51
N THR A 130 8.74 11.40 7.24
CA THR A 130 8.25 12.65 6.66
C THR A 130 6.73 12.70 6.60
N VAL A 131 6.07 11.63 6.17
CA VAL A 131 4.61 11.60 6.14
C VAL A 131 4.03 11.50 7.55
N TRP A 132 4.65 10.73 8.43
CA TRP A 132 4.17 10.50 9.79
C TRP A 132 4.15 11.77 10.61
N HIS A 133 5.27 12.49 10.68
CA HIS A 133 5.45 13.66 11.54
C HIS A 133 5.27 15.00 10.80
N GLY A 134 5.15 14.98 9.47
CA GLY A 134 5.07 16.18 8.66
C GLY A 134 6.41 16.91 8.54
N THR A 135 6.34 18.15 8.06
CA THR A 135 7.50 18.97 7.67
C THR A 135 7.32 20.44 8.04
N ASN A 136 8.38 21.24 7.90
CA ASN A 136 8.28 22.71 7.95
C ASN A 136 7.81 23.33 6.63
N GLY A 137 7.62 22.53 5.58
CA GLY A 137 7.23 22.98 4.24
C GLY A 137 5.71 23.05 4.02
N GLY A 138 4.91 23.08 5.08
CA GLY A 138 3.45 23.12 5.00
C GLY A 138 2.74 21.77 4.89
N MET A 139 3.48 20.65 4.86
CA MET A 139 2.89 19.32 5.01
C MET A 139 2.73 18.98 6.49
N GLY A 140 1.51 19.04 7.00
CA GLY A 140 1.17 18.60 8.36
C GLY A 140 1.36 17.08 8.56
N ALA A 141 1.50 16.68 9.82
CA ALA A 141 1.60 15.28 10.21
C ALA A 141 0.41 14.45 9.70
N LYS A 142 0.67 13.22 9.28
CA LYS A 142 -0.37 12.27 8.89
C LYS A 142 -0.47 11.05 9.81
N GLY A 143 0.50 10.81 10.68
CA GLY A 143 0.46 9.68 11.61
C GLY A 143 -0.76 9.72 12.53
N ILE A 144 -1.34 8.55 12.81
CA ILE A 144 -2.38 8.41 13.83
C ILE A 144 -1.89 8.98 15.18
N GLY A 145 -2.73 9.81 15.80
CA GLY A 145 -2.41 10.52 17.04
C GLY A 145 -1.59 11.81 16.87
N LEU A 146 -1.14 12.11 15.65
CA LEU A 146 -0.44 13.36 15.32
C LEU A 146 -1.20 14.24 14.31
N MET A 147 -2.06 13.64 13.49
CA MET A 147 -2.78 14.37 12.43
C MET A 147 -3.76 15.40 12.98
N ASP A 148 -4.51 15.01 14.01
CA ASP A 148 -5.52 15.85 14.65
C ASP A 148 -5.19 15.98 16.14
N PRO A 149 -4.84 17.17 16.63
CA PRO A 149 -4.52 17.36 18.05
C PRO A 149 -5.75 17.18 18.96
N THR A 150 -6.96 17.11 18.40
CA THR A 150 -8.22 16.95 19.14
C THR A 150 -8.75 15.52 19.17
N ASP A 151 -8.23 14.64 18.30
CA ASP A 151 -8.61 13.22 18.27
C ASP A 151 -7.37 12.31 18.11
N PRO A 152 -6.91 11.65 19.18
CA PRO A 152 -5.74 10.78 19.12
C PRO A 152 -5.95 9.51 18.27
N LYS A 153 -7.18 9.20 17.85
CA LYS A 153 -7.49 8.06 16.98
C LYS A 153 -7.49 8.44 15.51
N ASN A 154 -7.40 9.73 15.19
CA ASN A 154 -7.37 10.21 13.82
C ASN A 154 -5.95 10.17 13.25
N GLY A 155 -5.83 9.73 12.01
CA GLY A 155 -4.61 9.70 11.21
C GLY A 155 -4.36 8.34 10.57
N ILE A 156 -3.27 8.23 9.82
CA ILE A 156 -2.90 7.02 9.07
C ILE A 156 -2.19 6.04 10.00
N THR A 157 -2.53 4.76 9.90
CA THR A 157 -1.79 3.70 10.60
C THR A 157 -0.46 3.41 9.89
N PRO A 158 0.53 2.78 10.57
CA PRO A 158 1.78 2.39 9.92
C PRO A 158 1.56 1.49 8.69
N ASP A 159 0.67 0.51 8.80
CA ASP A 159 0.39 -0.43 7.71
C ASP A 159 -0.25 0.25 6.49
N GLU A 160 -1.16 1.20 6.70
CA GLU A 160 -1.73 2.02 5.62
C GLU A 160 -0.69 2.92 4.98
N LEU A 161 0.19 3.55 5.78
CA LEU A 161 1.25 4.39 5.24
C LEU A 161 2.25 3.58 4.40
N LEU A 162 2.59 2.36 4.82
CA LEU A 162 3.44 1.48 4.02
C LEU A 162 2.81 1.12 2.67
N LYS A 163 1.48 0.95 2.61
CA LYS A 163 0.76 0.76 1.34
C LYS A 163 0.79 2.03 0.48
N VAL A 164 0.61 3.21 1.06
CA VAL A 164 0.76 4.49 0.35
C VAL A 164 2.14 4.62 -0.26
N ILE A 165 3.19 4.36 0.53
CA ILE A 165 4.57 4.40 0.06
C ILE A 165 4.77 3.38 -1.06
N SER A 166 4.27 2.15 -0.93
CA SER A 166 4.34 1.16 -2.01
C SER A 166 3.68 1.64 -3.31
N TRP A 167 2.52 2.29 -3.22
CA TRP A 167 1.88 2.91 -4.38
C TRP A 167 2.75 4.01 -5.02
N ILE A 168 3.33 4.91 -4.22
CA ILE A 168 4.24 5.95 -4.72
C ILE A 168 5.46 5.31 -5.42
N ARG A 169 6.08 4.30 -4.79
CA ARG A 169 7.23 3.58 -5.35
C ARG A 169 6.90 2.80 -6.61
N SER A 170 5.66 2.36 -6.81
CA SER A 170 5.25 1.68 -8.05
C SER A 170 5.36 2.57 -9.31
N MET A 171 5.45 3.88 -9.13
CA MET A 171 5.66 4.87 -10.19
C MET A 171 7.12 5.35 -10.28
N SER A 172 8.00 4.86 -9.40
CA SER A 172 9.40 5.25 -9.28
C SER A 172 10.35 4.18 -9.84
N LYS A 173 11.58 4.59 -10.17
CA LYS A 173 12.71 3.66 -10.36
C LYS A 173 13.43 3.31 -9.05
N VAL A 174 13.17 4.05 -7.98
CA VAL A 174 13.75 3.84 -6.65
C VAL A 174 12.77 2.99 -5.83
N THR A 175 13.24 1.90 -5.23
CA THR A 175 12.37 1.05 -4.40
C THR A 175 12.32 1.54 -2.95
N GLY A 176 13.39 2.19 -2.49
CA GLY A 176 13.59 2.66 -1.12
C GLY A 176 13.92 1.55 -0.12
N ASN A 177 14.23 0.35 -0.61
CA ASN A 177 14.64 -0.83 0.17
C ASN A 177 16.14 -1.17 0.01
N GLU A 178 16.85 -0.40 -0.83
CA GLU A 178 18.30 -0.47 -1.02
C GLU A 178 19.05 -0.16 0.28
#